data_AF-S3PSE3-F1
#
_entry.id   AF-S3PSE3-F1
#
_cell.length_a   1.000
_cell.length_b   1.000
_cell.length_c   1.000
_cell.angle_alpha   90.00
_cell.angle_beta   90.00
_cell.angle_gamma   90.00
#
_symmetry.space_group_name_H-M   'P 1'
#
loop_
_entity.id
_entity.type
_entity.pdbx_description
1 polymer ?
#
loop_
_entity_poly.entity_id
_entity_poly.type
_entity_poly.pdbx_seq_one_letter_code
_entity_poly.pdbx_strand_id
1 'polypeptide(L)'
;MKKILIATLCATALTLTACDKKATDTAAATPAVQLSSNNTADIKADFAAIETLGAAKAKEALEFQNKIMQSAQTGGVEAVKETMASMEKFTEGFNKDLDALTIKSTEVDSIRQKMKASNDTSLEMIKMTTSGQPDQNKIMELQKKATTIQQELITETQALKAKLGS
;
A
#
# COMPACT_ATOMS: atom_id res chain seq x y z
N MET A 1 -67.22 -15.13 -11.52
CA MET A 1 -66.84 -14.04 -12.44
C MET A 1 -65.93 -14.61 -13.52
N LYS A 2 -66.31 -14.39 -14.79
CA LYS A 2 -65.60 -14.60 -16.07
C LYS A 2 -64.39 -13.62 -16.13
N LYS A 3 -63.21 -13.80 -16.76
CA LYS A 3 -62.72 -14.57 -17.91
C LYS A 3 -61.19 -14.76 -17.79
N ILE A 4 -60.68 -15.88 -18.32
CA ILE A 4 -59.28 -16.06 -18.71
C ILE A 4 -59.04 -15.28 -20.00
N LEU A 5 -57.97 -14.50 -20.10
CA LEU A 5 -57.33 -14.16 -21.38
C LEU A 5 -55.82 -13.93 -21.18
N ILE A 6 -55.04 -14.89 -21.67
CA ILE A 6 -53.62 -14.75 -22.03
C ILE A 6 -53.60 -14.20 -23.47
N ALA A 7 -52.90 -13.09 -23.68
CA ALA A 7 -52.45 -12.60 -24.98
C ALA A 7 -51.18 -11.78 -24.72
N THR A 8 -49.99 -12.35 -24.89
CA THR A 8 -49.20 -12.37 -26.14
C THR A 8 -49.09 -10.99 -26.78
N LEU A 9 -47.92 -10.35 -26.65
CA LEU A 9 -47.33 -9.59 -27.76
C LEU A 9 -45.80 -9.60 -27.62
N CYS A 10 -45.16 -10.59 -28.26
CA CYS A 10 -43.82 -10.40 -28.80
C CYS A 10 -43.96 -9.52 -30.04
N ALA A 11 -43.30 -8.36 -30.07
CA ALA A 11 -42.98 -7.68 -31.31
C ALA A 11 -41.51 -7.25 -31.24
N THR A 12 -40.72 -7.96 -32.02
CA THR A 12 -39.32 -7.71 -32.32
C THR A 12 -39.12 -6.39 -33.05
N ALA A 13 -38.05 -5.69 -32.66
CA ALA A 13 -37.13 -4.88 -33.46
C ALA A 13 -37.64 -4.13 -34.70
N LEU A 14 -37.49 -2.80 -34.67
CA LEU A 14 -36.97 -2.04 -35.79
C LEU A 14 -35.82 -1.16 -35.31
N THR A 15 -34.63 -1.51 -35.80
CA THR A 15 -33.46 -0.65 -35.85
C THR A 15 -33.73 0.50 -36.82
N LEU A 16 -33.39 1.74 -36.44
CA LEU A 16 -32.97 2.74 -37.42
C LEU A 16 -31.94 3.68 -36.80
N THR A 17 -30.79 3.68 -37.45
CA THR A 17 -29.59 4.47 -37.23
C THR A 17 -29.84 5.96 -37.45
N ALA A 18 -29.41 6.79 -36.49
CA ALA A 18 -28.98 8.15 -36.76
C ALA A 18 -27.71 8.41 -35.95
N CYS A 19 -26.57 8.22 -36.61
CA CYS A 19 -25.28 8.70 -36.13
C CYS A 19 -25.26 10.23 -36.27
N ASP A 20 -25.59 10.95 -35.20
CA ASP A 20 -25.13 12.33 -35.07
C ASP A 20 -23.88 12.35 -34.20
N LYS A 21 -22.79 12.69 -34.87
CA LYS A 21 -21.43 12.67 -34.37
C LYS A 21 -21.24 13.83 -33.41
N LYS A 22 -21.25 13.54 -32.11
CA LYS A 22 -20.48 14.29 -31.13
C LYS A 22 -19.56 13.30 -30.42
N ALA A 23 -18.27 13.41 -30.72
CA ALA A 23 -17.23 12.65 -30.06
C ALA A 23 -17.21 13.04 -28.58
N THR A 24 -17.92 12.27 -27.76
CA THR A 24 -17.68 12.25 -26.33
C THR A 24 -16.56 11.25 -26.15
N ASP A 25 -15.34 11.77 -25.96
CA ASP A 25 -14.20 11.01 -25.46
C ASP A 25 -14.62 10.32 -24.18
N THR A 26 -15.09 9.08 -24.31
CA THR A 26 -15.27 8.19 -23.17
C THR A 26 -13.88 7.66 -22.91
N ALA A 27 -13.08 8.45 -22.19
CA ALA A 27 -11.96 7.91 -21.44
C ALA A 27 -12.52 6.72 -20.67
N ALA A 28 -12.12 5.51 -21.06
CA ALA A 28 -12.47 4.31 -20.34
C ALA A 28 -11.98 4.50 -18.91
N ALA A 29 -12.91 4.80 -18.00
CA ALA A 29 -12.59 4.86 -16.59
C ALA A 29 -12.09 3.47 -16.21
N THR A 30 -10.80 3.38 -15.88
CA THR A 30 -10.25 2.19 -15.23
C THR A 30 -11.16 1.85 -14.06
N PRO A 31 -11.70 0.62 -13.96
CA PRO A 31 -12.54 0.23 -12.85
C PRO A 31 -11.80 0.55 -11.56
N ALA A 32 -12.41 1.36 -10.68
CA ALA A 32 -11.86 1.54 -9.35
C ALA A 32 -11.75 0.16 -8.71
N VAL A 33 -10.58 -0.17 -8.18
CA VAL A 33 -10.37 -1.44 -7.45
C VAL A 33 -11.35 -1.44 -6.28
N GLN A 34 -12.40 -2.25 -6.39
CA GLN A 34 -13.40 -2.34 -5.34
C GLN A 34 -12.89 -3.34 -4.30
N LEU A 35 -12.38 -2.80 -3.19
CA LEU A 35 -11.92 -3.61 -2.08
C LEU A 35 -13.11 -4.25 -1.35
N SER A 36 -12.92 -5.46 -0.86
CA SER A 36 -13.84 -6.11 0.07
C SER A 36 -13.62 -5.59 1.50
N SER A 37 -14.63 -5.74 2.34
CA SER A 37 -14.57 -5.39 3.76
C SER A 37 -15.16 -6.55 4.56
N ASN A 38 -14.51 -6.92 5.66
CA ASN A 38 -14.91 -8.05 6.49
C ASN A 38 -14.98 -9.41 5.75
N ASN A 39 -14.32 -9.55 4.61
CA ASN A 39 -14.20 -10.84 3.92
C ASN A 39 -12.98 -11.59 4.48
N THR A 40 -13.24 -12.60 5.31
CA THR A 40 -12.18 -13.38 5.98
C THR A 40 -11.20 -14.05 5.00
N ALA A 41 -11.66 -14.51 3.84
CA ALA A 41 -10.80 -15.17 2.87
C ALA A 41 -9.82 -14.18 2.22
N ASP A 42 -10.33 -13.01 1.80
CA ASP A 42 -9.50 -11.95 1.24
C ASP A 42 -8.51 -11.42 2.29
N ILE A 43 -8.98 -11.13 3.51
CA ILE A 43 -8.14 -10.68 4.63
C ILE A 43 -7.01 -11.67 4.90
N LYS A 44 -7.32 -12.98 4.99
CA LYS A 44 -6.32 -14.01 5.26
C LYS A 44 -5.27 -14.10 4.16
N ALA A 45 -5.70 -14.07 2.90
CA ALA A 45 -4.81 -14.15 1.75
C ALA A 45 -3.90 -12.92 1.65
N ASP A 46 -4.48 -11.73 1.80
CA ASP A 46 -3.76 -10.46 1.74
C ASP A 46 -2.78 -10.32 2.90
N PHE A 47 -3.19 -10.69 4.11
CA PHE A 47 -2.33 -10.61 5.29
C PHE A 47 -1.13 -11.56 5.17
N ALA A 48 -1.34 -12.78 4.68
CA ALA A 48 -0.26 -13.73 4.39
C ALA A 48 0.71 -13.19 3.31
N ALA A 49 0.21 -12.43 2.33
CA ALA A 49 1.05 -11.78 1.32
C ALA A 49 1.93 -10.69 1.93
N ILE A 50 1.40 -9.86 2.83
CA ILE A 50 2.20 -8.89 3.60
C ILE A 50 3.23 -9.59 4.48
N GLU A 51 2.87 -10.64 5.21
CA GLU A 51 3.81 -11.39 6.06
C GLU A 51 4.94 -12.02 5.24
N THR A 52 4.63 -12.57 4.07
CA THR A 52 5.62 -13.14 3.15
C THR A 52 6.59 -12.07 2.65
N LEU A 53 6.08 -10.90 2.23
CA LEU A 53 6.92 -9.78 1.81
C LEU A 53 7.78 -9.27 2.98
N GLY A 54 7.20 -9.13 4.17
CA GLY A 54 7.92 -8.72 5.37
C GLY A 54 9.07 -9.65 5.72
N ALA A 55 8.87 -10.97 5.62
CA ALA A 55 9.94 -11.95 5.82
C ALA A 55 11.06 -11.84 4.77
N ALA A 56 10.72 -11.62 3.51
CA ALA A 56 11.71 -11.38 2.45
C ALA A 56 12.53 -10.10 2.73
N LYS A 57 11.86 -9.02 3.13
CA LYS A 57 12.51 -7.74 3.45
C LYS A 57 13.34 -7.78 4.71
N ALA A 58 12.95 -8.57 5.71
CA ALA A 58 13.78 -8.80 6.89
C ALA A 58 15.13 -9.45 6.53
N LYS A 59 15.14 -10.37 5.56
CA LYS A 59 16.38 -10.97 5.06
C LYS A 59 17.25 -9.94 4.33
N GLU A 60 16.66 -9.13 3.44
CA GLU A 60 17.37 -8.03 2.77
C GLU A 60 17.94 -7.01 3.78
N ALA A 61 17.20 -6.70 4.85
CA ALA A 61 17.64 -5.79 5.90
C ALA A 61 18.84 -6.33 6.69
N LEU A 62 18.90 -7.64 6.94
CA LEU A 62 20.08 -8.27 7.56
C LEU A 62 21.32 -8.18 6.66
N GLU A 63 21.15 -8.40 5.35
CA GLU A 63 22.24 -8.22 4.38
C GLU A 63 22.71 -6.77 4.33
N PHE A 64 21.78 -5.81 4.43
CA PHE A 64 22.10 -4.39 4.51
C PHE A 64 22.85 -4.03 5.80
N GLN A 65 22.40 -4.53 6.96
CA GLN A 65 23.09 -4.33 8.24
C GLN A 65 24.54 -4.81 8.19
N ASN A 66 24.80 -5.98 7.58
CA ASN A 66 26.14 -6.52 7.40
C ASN A 66 27.02 -5.61 6.53
N LYS A 67 26.47 -5.02 5.47
CA LYS A 67 27.19 -4.06 4.61
C LYS A 67 27.53 -2.78 5.34
N ILE A 68 26.59 -2.21 6.11
CA ILE A 68 26.85 -1.02 6.92
C ILE A 68 27.96 -1.30 7.93
N MET A 69 27.93 -2.45 8.61
CA MET A 69 28.97 -2.81 9.57
C MET A 69 30.36 -2.91 8.93
N GLN A 70 30.45 -3.36 7.67
CA GLN A 70 31.71 -3.38 6.92
C GLN A 70 32.16 -1.96 6.53
N SER A 71 31.24 -1.12 6.04
CA SER A 71 31.55 0.26 5.65
C SER A 71 31.84 1.18 6.85
N ALA A 72 31.30 0.88 8.03
CA ALA A 72 31.62 1.62 9.25
C ALA A 72 33.08 1.43 9.69
N GLN A 73 33.72 0.31 9.31
CA GLN A 73 35.14 0.07 9.59
C GLN A 73 36.06 0.95 8.74
N THR A 74 35.58 1.46 7.60
CA THR A 74 36.34 2.37 6.73
C THR A 74 36.11 3.85 7.06
N GLY A 75 35.07 4.18 7.86
CA GLY A 75 34.97 5.39 8.68
C GLY A 75 34.82 6.75 7.96
N GLY A 76 34.71 6.78 6.64
CA GLY A 76 34.71 8.01 5.84
C GLY A 76 33.31 8.60 5.56
N VAL A 77 33.26 9.90 5.23
CA VAL A 77 32.05 10.61 4.78
C VAL A 77 31.38 9.92 3.58
N GLU A 78 32.16 9.31 2.69
CA GLU A 78 31.64 8.54 1.55
C GLU A 78 30.87 7.28 1.98
N ALA A 79 31.34 6.56 3.01
CA ALA A 79 30.63 5.40 3.56
C ALA A 79 29.26 5.79 4.14
N VAL A 80 29.15 6.99 4.73
CA VAL A 80 27.88 7.54 5.23
C VAL A 80 26.93 7.85 4.07
N LYS A 81 27.43 8.48 3.00
CA LYS A 81 26.61 8.76 1.79
C LYS A 81 26.11 7.48 1.12
N GLU A 82 26.98 6.49 0.95
CA GLU A 82 26.61 5.19 0.36
C GLU A 82 25.57 4.45 1.20
N THR A 83 25.73 4.49 2.52
CA THR A 83 24.75 3.93 3.45
C THR A 83 23.40 4.62 3.28
N MET A 84 23.41 5.94 3.08
CA MET A 84 22.16 6.69 2.91
C MET A 84 21.45 6.42 1.60
N ALA A 85 22.19 6.38 0.48
CA ALA A 85 21.63 5.98 -0.81
C ALA A 85 21.07 4.54 -0.78
N SER A 86 21.73 3.64 -0.05
CA SER A 86 21.27 2.26 0.11
C SER A 86 19.99 2.16 0.96
N MET A 87 19.89 2.94 2.03
CA MET A 87 18.67 3.02 2.86
C MET A 87 17.48 3.56 2.05
N GLU A 88 17.69 4.63 1.28
CA GLU A 88 16.68 5.20 0.40
C GLU A 88 16.18 4.17 -0.61
N LYS A 89 17.09 3.49 -1.31
CA LYS A 89 16.76 2.44 -2.27
C LYS A 89 16.00 1.26 -1.63
N PHE A 90 16.40 0.86 -0.41
CA PHE A 90 15.70 -0.20 0.32
C PHE A 90 14.26 0.20 0.64
N THR A 91 14.06 1.39 1.20
CA THR A 91 12.75 1.93 1.56
C THR A 91 11.84 2.08 0.34
N GLU A 92 12.34 2.69 -0.73
CA GLU A 92 11.59 2.85 -1.99
C GLU A 92 11.25 1.50 -2.63
N GLY A 93 12.21 0.57 -2.63
CA GLY A 93 12.00 -0.79 -3.11
C GLY A 93 10.92 -1.51 -2.31
N PHE A 94 10.94 -1.38 -0.98
CA PHE A 94 9.91 -1.98 -0.13
C PHE A 94 8.53 -1.37 -0.40
N ASN A 95 8.42 -0.05 -0.52
CA ASN A 95 7.14 0.60 -0.84
C ASN A 95 6.62 0.18 -2.22
N LYS A 96 7.50 0.02 -3.20
CA LYS A 96 7.13 -0.50 -4.53
C LYS A 96 6.65 -1.95 -4.47
N ASP A 97 7.30 -2.80 -3.70
CA ASP A 97 6.89 -4.20 -3.55
C ASP A 97 5.55 -4.29 -2.81
N LEU A 98 5.28 -3.41 -1.83
CA LEU A 98 3.98 -3.28 -1.19
C LEU A 98 2.89 -2.85 -2.19
N ASP A 99 3.18 -1.90 -3.07
CA ASP A 99 2.25 -1.46 -4.13
C ASP A 99 2.00 -2.53 -5.19
N ALA A 100 2.98 -3.40 -5.43
CA ALA A 100 2.84 -4.54 -6.35
C ALA A 100 1.96 -5.67 -5.79
N LEU A 101 1.70 -5.70 -4.47
CA LEU A 101 0.77 -6.67 -3.89
C LEU A 101 -0.66 -6.41 -4.40
N THR A 102 -1.28 -7.47 -4.92
CA THR A 102 -2.71 -7.44 -5.28
C THR A 102 -3.55 -7.65 -4.02
N ILE A 103 -3.76 -6.57 -3.27
CA ILE A 103 -4.58 -6.55 -2.06
C ILE A 103 -6.05 -6.37 -2.43
N LYS A 104 -6.92 -7.15 -1.80
CA LYS A 104 -8.37 -7.14 -2.04
C LYS A 104 -9.17 -6.59 -0.86
N SER A 105 -8.66 -6.68 0.36
CA SER A 105 -9.34 -6.31 1.59
C SER A 105 -8.94 -4.90 2.04
N THR A 106 -9.94 -4.14 2.47
CA THR A 106 -9.76 -2.78 2.99
C THR A 106 -8.92 -2.79 4.27
N GLU A 107 -9.08 -3.80 5.12
CA GLU A 107 -8.32 -3.94 6.36
C GLU A 107 -6.82 -4.10 6.12
N VAL A 108 -6.44 -4.94 5.16
CA VAL A 108 -5.02 -5.16 4.85
C VAL A 108 -4.44 -4.02 4.01
N ASP A 109 -5.24 -3.37 3.16
CA ASP A 109 -4.79 -2.16 2.47
C ASP A 109 -4.48 -1.03 3.46
N SER A 110 -5.29 -0.84 4.51
CA SER A 110 -5.01 0.11 5.58
C SER A 110 -3.64 -0.14 6.22
N ILE A 111 -3.33 -1.40 6.55
CA ILE A 111 -2.02 -1.80 7.09
C ILE A 111 -0.92 -1.50 6.08
N ARG A 112 -1.10 -1.87 4.81
CA ARG A 112 -0.14 -1.56 3.73
C ARG A 112 0.17 -0.07 3.64
N GLN A 113 -0.85 0.79 3.61
CA GLN A 113 -0.64 2.23 3.52
C GLN A 113 0.11 2.78 4.74
N LYS A 114 -0.18 2.27 5.93
CA LYS A 114 0.54 2.65 7.16
C LYS A 114 1.98 2.17 7.18
N MET A 115 2.27 0.97 6.65
CA MET A 115 3.65 0.49 6.47
C MET A 115 4.43 1.42 5.54
N LYS A 116 3.86 1.81 4.39
CA LYS A 116 4.47 2.77 3.48
C LYS A 116 4.71 4.13 4.15
N ALA A 117 3.71 4.64 4.86
CA ALA A 117 3.84 5.91 5.58
C ALA A 117 4.90 5.85 6.69
N SER A 118 5.07 4.71 7.36
CA SER A 118 6.14 4.48 8.34
C SER A 118 7.52 4.51 7.70
N ASN A 119 7.67 3.80 6.57
CA ASN A 119 8.88 3.76 5.75
C ASN A 119 9.28 5.17 5.28
N ASP A 120 8.35 5.93 4.71
CA ASP A 120 8.58 7.29 4.23
C ASP A 120 8.95 8.25 5.38
N THR A 121 8.22 8.17 6.49
CA THR A 121 8.47 9.02 7.67
C THR A 121 9.85 8.74 8.27
N SER A 122 10.27 7.48 8.32
CA SER A 122 11.58 7.08 8.83
C SER A 122 12.70 7.59 7.91
N LEU A 123 12.52 7.48 6.59
CA LEU A 123 13.49 7.98 5.62
C LEU A 123 13.60 9.51 5.68
N GLU A 124 12.48 10.23 5.76
CA GLU A 124 12.46 11.69 5.89
C GLU A 124 13.16 12.15 7.18
N MET A 125 12.90 11.46 8.30
CA MET A 125 13.54 11.77 9.58
C MET A 125 15.07 11.59 9.50
N ILE A 126 15.55 10.52 8.86
CA ILE A 126 16.99 10.29 8.71
C ILE A 126 17.61 11.34 7.76
N LYS A 127 16.96 11.66 6.63
CA LYS A 127 17.42 12.72 5.72
C LYS A 127 17.52 14.07 6.44
N MET A 128 16.55 14.39 7.30
CA MET A 128 16.55 15.61 8.10
C MET A 128 17.71 15.66 9.11
N THR A 129 17.94 14.59 9.87
CA THR A 129 18.98 14.58 10.91
C THR A 129 20.39 14.51 10.36
N THR A 130 20.56 13.96 9.15
CA THR A 130 21.83 13.89 8.43
C THR A 130 22.11 15.12 7.56
N SER A 131 21.12 16.01 7.39
CA SER A 131 21.32 17.28 6.70
C SER A 131 22.24 18.21 7.51
N GLY A 132 22.98 19.09 6.83
CA GLY A 132 23.86 20.06 7.49
C GLY A 132 23.10 21.13 8.30
N GLN A 133 21.76 21.21 8.18
CA GLN A 133 20.90 22.16 8.89
C GLN A 133 19.59 21.49 9.33
N PRO A 134 19.58 20.76 10.45
CA PRO A 134 18.38 20.05 10.90
C PRO A 134 17.30 21.01 11.45
N ASP A 135 16.14 21.02 10.80
CA ASP A 135 14.89 21.61 11.28
C ASP A 135 14.30 20.76 12.43
N GLN A 136 14.48 21.24 13.65
CA GLN A 136 14.03 20.57 14.87
C GLN A 136 12.50 20.46 14.96
N ASN A 137 11.76 21.46 14.47
CA ASN A 137 10.30 21.42 14.51
C ASN A 137 9.79 20.31 13.59
N LYS A 138 10.36 20.23 12.38
CA LYS A 138 10.02 19.17 11.43
C LYS A 138 10.38 17.79 11.97
N ILE A 139 11.53 17.64 12.62
CA ILE A 139 11.94 16.37 13.26
C ILE A 139 10.94 15.96 14.35
N MET A 140 10.50 16.87 15.20
CA MET A 140 9.49 16.57 16.23
C MET A 140 8.14 16.15 15.63
N GLU A 141 7.70 16.80 14.55
CA GLU A 141 6.49 16.40 13.83
C GLU A 141 6.61 14.99 13.25
N LEU A 142 7.75 14.68 12.63
CA LEU A 142 8.03 13.36 12.08
C LEU A 142 8.09 12.28 13.16
N GLN A 143 8.69 12.56 14.31
CA GLN A 143 8.71 11.65 15.46
C GLN A 143 7.30 11.37 15.99
N LYS A 144 6.46 12.41 16.12
CA LYS A 144 5.06 12.25 16.52
C LYS A 144 4.30 11.39 15.51
N LYS A 145 4.44 11.69 14.22
CA LYS A 145 3.82 10.93 13.12
C LYS A 145 4.26 9.47 13.14
N ALA A 146 5.55 9.20 13.29
CA ALA A 146 6.09 7.84 13.38
C ALA A 146 5.49 7.07 14.56
N THR A 147 5.38 7.71 15.73
CA THR A 147 4.78 7.11 16.93
C THR A 147 3.31 6.77 16.71
N THR A 148 2.53 7.69 16.13
CA THR A 148 1.12 7.45 15.81
C THR A 148 0.96 6.29 14.83
N ILE A 149 1.70 6.30 13.72
CA ILE A 149 1.64 5.23 12.72
C ILE A 149 2.01 3.87 13.35
N GLN A 150 3.03 3.84 14.22
CA GLN A 150 3.45 2.62 14.89
C GLN A 150 2.35 2.06 15.81
N GLN A 151 1.69 2.93 16.58
CA GLN A 151 0.57 2.52 17.43
C GLN A 151 -0.59 1.98 16.60
N GLU A 152 -0.98 2.68 15.54
CA GLU A 152 -2.06 2.26 14.65
C GLU A 152 -1.75 0.92 13.96
N LEU A 153 -0.52 0.73 13.47
CA LEU A 153 -0.08 -0.54 12.88
C LEU A 153 -0.20 -1.71 13.87
N ILE A 154 0.23 -1.51 15.11
CA ILE A 154 0.13 -2.54 16.16
C ILE A 154 -1.33 -2.86 16.44
N THR A 155 -2.16 -1.84 16.66
CA THR A 155 -3.59 -2.01 16.95
C THR A 155 -4.33 -2.71 15.82
N GLU A 156 -4.14 -2.27 14.57
CA GLU A 156 -4.80 -2.86 13.40
C GLU A 156 -4.34 -4.30 13.16
N THR A 157 -3.04 -4.57 13.27
CA THR A 157 -2.50 -5.92 13.10
C THR A 157 -3.03 -6.87 14.18
N GLN A 158 -3.11 -6.41 15.44
CA GLN A 158 -3.67 -7.21 16.53
C GLN A 158 -5.16 -7.48 16.34
N ALA A 159 -5.94 -6.47 15.95
CA ALA A 159 -7.35 -6.63 15.63
C ALA A 159 -7.57 -7.63 14.48
N LEU A 160 -6.72 -7.57 13.46
CA LEU A 160 -6.77 -8.48 12.33
C LEU A 160 -6.43 -9.92 12.74
N LYS A 161 -5.39 -10.12 13.55
CA LYS A 161 -5.02 -11.44 14.07
C LYS A 161 -6.11 -12.04 14.94
N ALA A 162 -6.75 -11.23 15.79
CA ALA A 162 -7.89 -11.69 16.59
C ALA A 162 -9.04 -12.17 15.70
N LYS A 163 -9.35 -11.43 14.62
CA LYS A 163 -10.39 -11.78 13.64
C LYS A 163 -10.08 -13.03 12.82
N LEU A 164 -8.80 -13.33 12.58
CA LEU A 164 -8.36 -14.51 11.84
C LEU A 164 -8.23 -15.77 12.72
N GLY A 165 -8.06 -15.59 14.03
CA GLY A 165 -8.00 -16.66 15.03
C GLY A 165 -9.34 -16.99 15.70
N SER A 166 -10.38 -16.17 15.49
CA SER A 166 -11.78 -16.38 15.90
C SER A 166 -12.58 -17.09 14.84
#